data_AF-A0A963KRP3-F1
#
_entry.id   AF-A0A963KRP3-F1
#
_cell.length_a   1.000
_cell.length_b   1.000
_cell.length_c   1.000
_cell.angle_alpha   90.00
_cell.angle_beta   90.00
_cell.angle_gamma   90.00
#
_symmetry.space_group_name_H-M   'P 1'
#
loop_
_entity.id
_entity.type
_entity.pdbx_description
1 polymer ?
#
loop_
_entity_poly.entity_id
_entity_poly.type
_entity_poly.pdbx_seq_one_letter_code
_entity_poly.pdbx_strand_id
1 'polypeptide(L)'
;MAGLRIAAAAVFGRRGVWAVAMLVMLGAPAVVADEKPSAIEISGRPAVSGHYRYLVDRSRDLVVDGVSEVRNARSSARLEVVDTRDDGILFSWTLEQVELGGEAGLDVENITSQLVAGLTGFPVIYWTDRAGSIIEITNFQRLRHTLESGTAQMLDSIEAMMREEGATQTQIDGARDLSTDIMRRIIDQPPAQLGFQLFPEASLASYSFGMSLVPGEAMIYTSSEPSPLGGPPLALAGELKAVNVDREKEQVTIVWKESFAPDAVASFMRAFAAMLEERAPEAVRADMLEQFRAVARTMTIDRHGELLVDLRDGMTISGSVRKETVLGDTRRVDLMSIRRHP
;
A
#
# COMPACT_ATOMS: atom_id res chain seq x y z
N MET A 1 -23.19 74.83 29.41
CA MET A 1 -23.71 73.45 29.30
C MET A 1 -25.24 73.58 29.30
N ALA A 2 -25.89 73.79 28.15
CA ALA A 2 -26.22 72.75 27.16
C ALA A 2 -26.84 71.51 27.87
N GLY A 3 -28.14 71.24 27.83
CA GLY A 3 -29.09 71.34 26.69
C GLY A 3 -29.05 70.01 25.93
N LEU A 4 -30.11 69.40 25.39
CA LEU A 4 -31.42 69.87 24.93
C LEU A 4 -32.23 68.56 24.68
N ARG A 5 -33.43 68.33 25.23
CA ARG A 5 -34.74 68.80 24.73
C ARG A 5 -34.94 68.60 23.21
N ILE A 6 -35.82 67.66 22.84
CA ILE A 6 -36.81 67.91 21.80
C ILE A 6 -38.18 67.77 22.47
N ALA A 7 -38.88 68.90 22.53
CA ALA A 7 -40.17 69.07 23.16
C ALA A 7 -41.31 68.79 22.17
N ALA A 8 -42.44 68.44 22.76
CA ALA A 8 -43.73 68.19 22.17
C ALA A 8 -44.37 69.40 21.46
N ALA A 9 -45.33 69.12 20.58
CA ALA A 9 -46.70 69.69 20.54
C ALA A 9 -47.40 69.14 19.28
N ALA A 10 -48.42 68.28 19.41
CA ALA A 10 -49.84 68.60 19.65
C ALA A 10 -50.62 68.77 18.32
N VAL A 11 -51.78 68.12 18.24
CA VAL A 11 -53.10 68.66 17.83
C VAL A 11 -53.98 67.55 17.23
N PHE A 12 -55.04 67.23 17.99
CA PHE A 12 -56.40 66.85 17.60
C PHE A 12 -56.69 65.84 16.47
N GLY A 13 -57.56 64.87 16.78
CA GLY A 13 -58.75 64.66 15.94
C GLY A 13 -59.12 63.22 15.58
N ARG A 14 -60.06 62.66 16.36
CA ARG A 14 -61.22 61.83 15.93
C ARG A 14 -61.09 60.84 14.75
N ARG A 15 -61.37 59.58 15.09
CA ARG A 15 -62.21 58.59 14.38
C ARG A 15 -61.74 58.12 12.99
N GLY A 16 -61.48 56.82 12.87
CA GLY A 16 -61.49 56.13 11.58
C GLY A 16 -60.86 54.75 11.62
N VAL A 17 -61.70 53.74 11.66
CA VAL A 17 -61.38 52.32 11.44
C VAL A 17 -60.65 52.15 10.12
N TRP A 18 -59.47 51.52 10.10
CA TRP A 18 -59.00 50.60 9.04
C TRP A 18 -57.97 49.64 9.65
N ALA A 19 -58.30 48.35 9.64
CA ALA A 19 -57.41 47.27 10.03
C ALA A 19 -56.31 47.10 8.96
N VAL A 20 -55.05 47.15 9.37
CA VAL A 20 -53.92 46.65 8.58
C VAL A 20 -53.33 45.48 9.35
N ALA A 21 -53.65 44.27 8.92
CA ALA A 21 -52.96 43.06 9.34
C ALA A 21 -51.55 43.08 8.71
N MET A 22 -50.55 43.48 9.49
CA MET A 22 -49.16 43.41 9.09
C MET A 22 -48.64 42.00 9.41
N LEU A 23 -48.58 41.16 8.37
CA LEU A 23 -48.04 39.81 8.41
C LEU A 23 -46.51 39.92 8.56
N VAL A 24 -46.01 39.83 9.80
CA VAL A 24 -44.57 39.67 10.06
C VAL A 24 -44.22 38.23 9.66
N MET A 25 -43.75 38.04 8.44
CA MET A 25 -43.04 36.82 8.06
C MET A 25 -41.70 36.79 8.81
N LEU A 26 -41.70 36.11 9.96
CA LEU A 26 -40.49 35.57 10.55
C LEU A 26 -39.96 34.51 9.58
N GLY A 27 -39.03 34.91 8.71
CA GLY A 27 -38.25 33.97 7.92
C GLY A 27 -37.42 33.11 8.88
N ALA A 28 -37.91 31.91 9.18
CA ALA A 28 -37.08 30.88 9.77
C ALA A 28 -35.88 30.67 8.83
N PRO A 29 -34.63 30.61 9.33
CA PRO A 29 -33.51 30.23 8.50
C PRO A 29 -33.85 28.87 7.88
N ALA A 30 -33.82 28.80 6.56
CA ALA A 30 -33.93 27.54 5.85
C ALA A 30 -32.82 26.64 6.39
N VAL A 31 -33.20 25.64 7.19
CA VAL A 31 -32.35 24.50 7.49
C VAL A 31 -32.12 23.85 6.13
N VAL A 32 -31.01 24.20 5.48
CA VAL A 32 -30.50 23.43 4.36
C VAL A 32 -30.34 22.04 4.94
N ALA A 33 -31.21 21.12 4.51
CA ALA A 33 -31.06 19.72 4.85
C ALA A 33 -29.63 19.36 4.45
N ASP A 34 -28.81 18.91 5.41
CA ASP A 34 -27.51 18.31 5.14
C ASP A 34 -27.77 17.14 4.18
N GLU A 35 -27.67 17.39 2.88
CA GLU A 35 -27.60 16.33 1.89
C GLU A 35 -26.36 15.53 2.26
N LYS A 36 -26.58 14.32 2.79
CA LYS A 36 -25.49 13.41 3.07
C LYS A 36 -24.64 13.31 1.79
N PRO A 37 -23.32 13.49 1.88
CA PRO A 37 -22.46 13.45 0.71
C PRO A 37 -22.68 12.11 0.00
N SER A 38 -22.92 12.15 -1.31
CA SER A 38 -23.08 10.94 -2.10
C SER A 38 -21.74 10.21 -2.24
N ALA A 39 -21.82 8.89 -2.33
CA ALA A 39 -20.64 8.07 -2.58
C ALA A 39 -19.97 8.47 -3.90
N ILE A 40 -18.64 8.42 -3.90
CA ILE A 40 -17.81 8.56 -5.09
C ILE A 40 -17.42 7.18 -5.54
N GLU A 41 -17.80 6.84 -6.76
CA GLU A 41 -17.34 5.61 -7.41
C GLU A 41 -16.07 5.89 -8.20
N ILE A 42 -15.04 5.09 -7.92
CA ILE A 42 -13.80 5.07 -8.67
C ILE A 42 -13.94 3.95 -9.70
N SER A 43 -14.35 4.34 -10.89
CA SER A 43 -14.81 3.41 -11.92
C SER A 43 -13.74 2.37 -12.32
N GLY A 44 -12.46 2.73 -12.25
CA GLY A 44 -11.35 1.88 -12.67
C GLY A 44 -11.48 1.46 -14.13
N ARG A 45 -11.77 2.41 -15.03
CA ARG A 45 -11.99 2.15 -16.47
C ARG A 45 -11.00 2.91 -17.34
N PRO A 46 -9.70 2.64 -17.21
CA PRO A 46 -8.73 3.26 -18.09
C PRO A 46 -8.93 2.75 -19.53
N ALA A 47 -8.66 3.60 -20.52
CA ALA A 47 -8.83 3.24 -21.92
C ALA A 47 -7.85 2.12 -22.30
N VAL A 48 -8.29 1.16 -23.11
CA VAL A 48 -7.38 0.19 -23.74
C VAL A 48 -6.33 0.94 -24.57
N SER A 49 -5.09 0.47 -24.52
CA SER A 49 -3.91 1.18 -25.03
C SER A 49 -3.60 2.49 -24.29
N GLY A 50 -4.16 2.72 -23.10
CA GLY A 50 -3.72 3.76 -22.19
C GLY A 50 -2.29 3.47 -21.72
N HIS A 51 -1.43 4.47 -21.78
CA HIS A 51 -0.03 4.37 -21.37
C HIS A 51 0.23 5.35 -20.22
N TYR A 52 0.79 4.84 -19.14
CA TYR A 52 1.12 5.61 -17.95
C TYR A 52 2.59 5.37 -17.61
N ARG A 53 3.29 6.44 -17.25
CA ARG A 53 4.66 6.34 -16.73
C ARG A 53 4.68 6.71 -15.26
N TYR A 54 5.38 5.94 -14.47
CA TYR A 54 5.52 6.13 -13.03
C TYR A 54 6.99 6.30 -12.67
N LEU A 55 7.27 7.28 -11.84
CA LEU A 55 8.48 7.33 -11.03
C LEU A 55 8.18 6.65 -9.71
N VAL A 56 9.09 5.80 -9.26
CA VAL A 56 8.92 4.97 -8.06
C VAL A 56 10.14 5.16 -7.19
N ASP A 57 9.92 5.68 -5.98
CA ASP A 57 10.94 5.78 -4.94
C ASP A 57 10.62 4.77 -3.85
N ARG A 58 11.63 4.01 -3.43
CA ARG A 58 11.57 3.13 -2.28
C ARG A 58 12.70 3.50 -1.31
N SER A 59 12.41 3.46 -0.02
CA SER A 59 13.40 3.60 1.03
C SER A 59 13.13 2.59 2.11
N ARG A 60 14.19 2.03 2.69
CA ARG A 60 14.11 1.18 3.87
C ARG A 60 15.08 1.70 4.90
N ASP A 61 14.62 1.80 6.14
CA ASP A 61 15.44 1.98 7.32
C ASP A 61 15.28 0.74 8.20
N LEU A 62 16.34 -0.05 8.32
CA LEU A 62 16.42 -1.22 9.17
C LEU A 62 17.28 -0.89 10.38
N VAL A 63 16.69 -0.94 11.57
CA VAL A 63 17.37 -0.75 12.84
C VAL A 63 17.47 -2.08 13.57
N VAL A 64 18.69 -2.54 13.81
CA VAL A 64 19.00 -3.73 14.60
C VAL A 64 19.96 -3.33 15.71
N ASP A 65 19.60 -3.61 16.97
CA ASP A 65 20.41 -3.26 18.14
C ASP A 65 20.84 -1.78 18.19
N GLY A 66 19.97 -0.90 17.71
CA GLY A 66 20.20 0.55 17.65
C GLY A 66 21.08 1.03 16.47
N VAL A 67 21.58 0.11 15.63
CA VAL A 67 22.30 0.43 14.41
C VAL A 67 21.31 0.52 13.24
N SER A 68 21.24 1.68 12.60
CA SER A 68 20.37 1.93 11.45
C SER A 68 21.14 1.73 10.14
N GLU A 69 20.54 0.95 9.24
CA GLU A 69 20.95 0.80 7.85
C GLU A 69 19.85 1.34 6.94
N VAL A 70 20.18 2.36 6.15
CA VAL A 70 19.24 2.96 5.19
C VAL A 70 19.59 2.55 3.76
N ARG A 71 18.61 2.02 3.05
CA ARG A 71 18.71 1.68 1.63
C ARG A 71 17.65 2.41 0.84
N ASN A 72 17.98 2.79 -0.38
CA ASN A 72 17.06 3.52 -1.25
C ASN A 72 17.07 2.87 -2.63
N ALA A 73 15.95 2.88 -3.31
CA ALA A 73 15.87 2.51 -4.72
C ALA A 73 15.02 3.53 -5.46
N ARG A 74 15.44 3.87 -6.66
CA ARG A 74 14.65 4.67 -7.60
C ARG A 74 14.42 3.88 -8.85
N SER A 75 13.23 3.97 -9.40
CA SER A 75 12.93 3.34 -10.67
C SER A 75 11.94 4.16 -11.46
N SER A 76 11.94 3.95 -12.77
CA SER A 76 10.85 4.36 -13.63
C SER A 76 10.17 3.11 -14.19
N ALA A 77 8.86 3.21 -14.38
CA ALA A 77 8.05 2.12 -14.89
C ALA A 77 7.03 2.63 -15.89
N ARG A 78 6.72 1.78 -16.86
CA ARG A 78 5.62 1.97 -17.79
C ARG A 78 4.52 0.96 -17.48
N LEU A 79 3.31 1.46 -17.34
CA LEU A 79 2.08 0.68 -17.22
C LEU A 79 1.25 0.87 -18.49
N GLU A 80 0.82 -0.23 -19.09
CA GLU A 80 -0.04 -0.22 -20.28
C GLU A 80 -1.32 -1.00 -20.01
N VAL A 81 -2.46 -0.44 -20.43
CA VAL A 81 -3.75 -1.14 -20.41
C VAL A 81 -3.84 -1.99 -21.68
N VAL A 82 -3.68 -3.29 -21.54
CA VAL A 82 -3.64 -4.22 -22.69
C VAL A 82 -5.05 -4.61 -23.11
N ASP A 83 -5.93 -4.91 -22.15
CA ASP A 83 -7.30 -5.36 -22.37
C ASP A 83 -8.18 -4.97 -21.16
N THR A 84 -9.47 -4.82 -21.39
CA THR A 84 -10.47 -4.54 -20.34
C THR A 84 -11.67 -5.45 -20.57
N ARG A 85 -12.12 -6.15 -19.53
CA ARG A 85 -13.33 -6.98 -19.57
C ARG A 85 -14.25 -6.61 -18.42
N ASP A 86 -15.44 -7.20 -18.44
CA ASP A 86 -16.41 -6.99 -17.39
C ASP A 86 -15.86 -7.38 -16.02
N ASP A 87 -15.00 -8.39 -15.89
CA ASP A 87 -14.50 -8.92 -14.62
C ASP A 87 -13.13 -8.36 -14.19
N GLY A 88 -12.48 -7.51 -14.99
CA GLY A 88 -11.13 -7.08 -14.70
C GLY A 88 -10.38 -6.39 -15.84
N ILE A 89 -9.09 -6.16 -15.61
CA ILE A 89 -8.22 -5.40 -16.53
C ILE A 89 -6.88 -6.13 -16.68
N LEU A 90 -6.42 -6.26 -17.93
CA LEU A 90 -5.07 -6.75 -18.24
C LEU A 90 -4.12 -5.58 -18.32
N PHE A 91 -3.11 -5.61 -17.48
CA PHE A 91 -2.03 -4.64 -17.49
C PHE A 91 -0.72 -5.26 -17.98
N SER A 92 0.12 -4.42 -18.58
CA SER A 92 1.55 -4.70 -18.74
C SER A 92 2.35 -3.70 -17.93
N TRP A 93 3.08 -4.18 -16.92
CA TRP A 93 4.02 -3.40 -16.13
C TRP A 93 5.45 -3.69 -16.56
N THR A 94 6.18 -2.66 -16.96
CA THR A 94 7.59 -2.78 -17.38
C THR A 94 8.41 -1.78 -16.60
N LEU A 95 9.38 -2.26 -15.82
CA LEU A 95 10.41 -1.38 -15.26
C LEU A 95 11.33 -0.91 -16.38
N GLU A 96 11.46 0.41 -16.56
CA GLU A 96 12.28 1.01 -17.61
C GLU A 96 13.71 1.28 -17.11
N GLN A 97 13.86 1.72 -15.86
CA GLN A 97 15.15 1.99 -15.21
C GLN A 97 15.06 1.63 -13.74
N VAL A 98 16.14 1.10 -13.17
CA VAL A 98 16.26 0.79 -11.74
C VAL A 98 17.64 1.21 -11.24
N GLU A 99 17.66 2.06 -10.23
CA GLU A 99 18.83 2.48 -9.49
C GLU A 99 18.70 1.97 -8.05
N LEU A 100 19.60 1.07 -7.65
CA LEU A 100 19.69 0.58 -6.28
C LEU A 100 20.78 1.37 -5.54
N GLY A 101 20.46 1.84 -4.35
CA GLY A 101 21.38 2.54 -3.44
C GLY A 101 21.60 1.74 -2.15
N GLY A 102 22.81 1.87 -1.60
CA GLY A 102 23.29 1.03 -0.49
C GLY A 102 24.22 -0.08 -0.99
N GLU A 103 24.83 -0.81 -0.07
CA GLU A 103 25.68 -1.95 -0.39
C GLU A 103 24.84 -3.18 -0.75
N ALA A 104 25.36 -4.01 -1.66
CA ALA A 104 24.78 -5.31 -1.93
C ALA A 104 24.88 -6.20 -0.69
N GLY A 105 23.88 -7.06 -0.47
CA GLY A 105 23.83 -7.94 0.69
C GLY A 105 22.99 -9.18 0.41
N LEU A 106 23.09 -10.16 1.31
CA LEU A 106 22.51 -11.49 1.14
C LEU A 106 21.16 -11.67 1.84
N ASP A 107 20.57 -10.59 2.36
CA ASP A 107 19.20 -10.63 2.87
C ASP A 107 18.17 -10.81 1.75
N VAL A 108 17.03 -11.42 2.10
CA VAL A 108 15.96 -11.79 1.17
C VAL A 108 15.52 -10.62 0.32
N GLU A 109 15.43 -9.42 0.91
CA GLU A 109 14.96 -8.25 0.20
C GLU A 109 16.00 -7.61 -0.71
N ASN A 110 17.28 -7.66 -0.35
CA ASN A 110 18.35 -7.28 -1.27
C ASN A 110 18.39 -8.20 -2.48
N ILE A 111 18.31 -9.51 -2.23
CA ILE A 111 18.17 -10.51 -3.28
C ILE A 111 16.95 -10.16 -4.15
N THR A 112 15.78 -9.94 -3.55
CA THR A 112 14.56 -9.56 -4.28
C THR A 112 14.75 -8.29 -5.11
N SER A 113 15.40 -7.26 -4.57
CA SER A 113 15.63 -5.98 -5.26
C SER A 113 16.58 -6.15 -6.46
N GLN A 114 17.62 -6.97 -6.32
CA GLN A 114 18.54 -7.29 -7.40
C GLN A 114 17.86 -8.09 -8.51
N LEU A 115 16.99 -9.04 -8.17
CA LEU A 115 16.18 -9.74 -9.18
C LEU A 115 15.27 -8.80 -9.95
N VAL A 116 14.57 -7.93 -9.22
CA VAL A 116 13.65 -6.96 -9.81
C VAL A 116 14.41 -6.01 -10.75
N ALA A 117 15.62 -5.59 -10.36
CA ALA A 117 16.51 -4.83 -11.24
C ALA A 117 16.92 -5.64 -12.49
N GLY A 118 17.19 -6.93 -12.34
CA GLY A 118 17.45 -7.86 -13.45
C GLY A 118 16.26 -8.04 -14.42
N LEU A 119 15.04 -7.67 -14.00
CA LEU A 119 13.85 -7.66 -14.85
C LEU A 119 13.63 -6.33 -15.60
N THR A 120 14.60 -5.41 -15.58
CA THR A 120 14.50 -4.17 -16.35
C THR A 120 14.23 -4.46 -17.83
N GLY A 121 13.22 -3.80 -18.39
CA GLY A 121 12.74 -4.00 -19.76
C GLY A 121 11.86 -5.23 -19.97
N PHE A 122 11.69 -6.09 -18.97
CA PHE A 122 10.79 -7.24 -19.06
C PHE A 122 9.34 -6.82 -18.72
N PRO A 123 8.36 -7.00 -19.62
CA PRO A 123 6.97 -6.71 -19.32
C PRO A 123 6.36 -7.83 -18.49
N VAL A 124 5.87 -7.51 -17.30
CA VAL A 124 5.02 -8.40 -16.48
C VAL A 124 3.58 -8.13 -16.82
N ILE A 125 2.89 -9.14 -17.35
CA ILE A 125 1.52 -8.99 -17.85
C ILE A 125 0.58 -9.68 -16.87
N TYR A 126 -0.27 -8.91 -16.20
CA TYR A 126 -1.12 -9.40 -15.12
C TYR A 126 -2.57 -8.97 -15.27
N TRP A 127 -3.48 -9.83 -14.83
CA TRP A 127 -4.90 -9.55 -14.77
C TRP A 127 -5.28 -9.10 -13.36
N THR A 128 -6.04 -8.02 -13.26
CA THR A 128 -6.68 -7.60 -12.01
C THR A 128 -8.16 -7.92 -12.03
N ASP A 129 -8.75 -8.13 -10.86
CA ASP A 129 -10.21 -8.08 -10.74
C ASP A 129 -10.74 -6.63 -10.80
N ARG A 130 -12.05 -6.45 -10.62
CA ARG A 130 -12.71 -5.13 -10.57
C ARG A 130 -12.23 -4.25 -9.41
N ALA A 131 -11.68 -4.85 -8.36
CA ALA A 131 -11.13 -4.13 -7.21
C ALA A 131 -9.65 -3.76 -7.41
N GLY A 132 -9.08 -4.03 -8.59
CA GLY A 132 -7.68 -3.75 -8.88
C GLY A 132 -6.70 -4.75 -8.26
N SER A 133 -7.17 -5.85 -7.68
CA SER A 133 -6.33 -6.89 -7.09
C SER A 133 -5.78 -7.82 -8.16
N ILE A 134 -4.48 -8.10 -8.13
CA ILE A 134 -3.83 -9.03 -9.07
C ILE A 134 -4.34 -10.45 -8.79
N ILE A 135 -4.96 -11.09 -9.78
CA ILE A 135 -5.44 -12.48 -9.67
C ILE A 135 -4.62 -13.46 -10.51
N GLU A 136 -3.94 -12.98 -11.55
CA GLU A 136 -3.15 -13.81 -12.46
C GLU A 136 -1.97 -13.04 -13.06
N ILE A 137 -0.84 -13.71 -13.28
CA ILE A 137 0.23 -13.25 -14.18
C ILE A 137 0.17 -14.10 -15.46
N THR A 138 -0.31 -13.53 -16.55
CA THR A 138 -0.58 -14.25 -17.81
C THR A 138 0.69 -14.78 -18.48
N ASN A 139 1.82 -14.08 -18.31
CA ASN A 139 3.12 -14.51 -18.83
C ASN A 139 4.01 -15.16 -17.75
N PHE A 140 3.41 -15.79 -16.73
CA PHE A 140 4.11 -16.32 -15.55
C PHE A 140 5.25 -17.28 -15.90
N GLN A 141 5.09 -18.21 -16.83
CA GLN A 141 6.16 -19.16 -17.19
C GLN A 141 7.40 -18.44 -17.74
N ARG A 142 7.20 -17.37 -18.52
CA ARG A 142 8.29 -16.55 -19.06
C ARG A 142 8.94 -15.69 -17.98
N LEU A 143 8.14 -15.13 -17.07
CA LEU A 143 8.63 -14.42 -15.89
C LEU A 143 9.50 -15.35 -15.04
N ARG A 144 9.00 -16.55 -14.73
CA ARG A 144 9.70 -17.57 -13.94
C ARG A 144 11.05 -17.94 -14.56
N HIS A 145 11.08 -18.24 -15.86
CA HIS A 145 12.32 -18.55 -16.56
C HIS A 145 13.32 -17.38 -16.54
N THR A 146 12.84 -16.14 -16.63
CA THR A 146 13.68 -14.94 -16.55
C THR A 146 14.27 -14.77 -15.15
N LEU A 147 13.46 -14.98 -14.10
CA LEU A 147 13.90 -14.98 -12.70
C LEU A 147 14.91 -16.09 -12.41
N GLU A 148 14.66 -17.31 -12.88
CA GLU A 148 15.58 -18.45 -12.76
C GLU A 148 16.93 -18.14 -13.42
N SER A 149 16.92 -17.53 -14.60
CA SER A 149 18.14 -17.11 -15.31
C SER A 149 18.89 -15.99 -14.58
N GLY A 150 18.16 -15.01 -14.04
CA GLY A 150 18.72 -13.94 -13.21
C GLY A 150 19.34 -14.46 -11.90
N THR A 151 18.74 -15.50 -11.31
CA THR A 151 19.27 -16.19 -10.13
C THR A 151 20.71 -16.65 -10.34
N ALA A 152 20.97 -17.34 -11.46
CA ALA A 152 22.30 -17.87 -11.74
C ALA A 152 23.36 -16.75 -11.82
N GLN A 153 23.04 -15.65 -12.51
CA GLN A 153 23.94 -14.50 -12.64
C GLN A 153 24.19 -13.80 -11.30
N MET A 154 23.16 -13.67 -10.47
CA MET A 154 23.27 -13.10 -9.13
C MET A 154 24.16 -13.97 -8.24
N LEU A 155 23.97 -15.29 -8.25
CA LEU A 155 24.79 -16.22 -7.47
C LEU A 155 26.27 -16.18 -7.89
N ASP A 156 26.55 -16.09 -9.19
CA ASP A 156 27.93 -15.96 -9.69
C ASP A 156 28.56 -14.63 -9.24
N SER A 157 27.77 -13.56 -9.16
CA SER A 157 28.22 -12.24 -8.67
C SER A 157 28.51 -12.26 -7.16
N ILE A 158 27.65 -12.92 -6.37
CA ILE A 158 27.85 -13.14 -4.93
C ILE A 158 29.14 -13.92 -4.70
N GLU A 159 29.36 -15.02 -5.43
CA GLU A 159 30.56 -15.82 -5.33
C GLU A 159 31.83 -15.00 -5.65
N ALA A 160 31.79 -14.18 -6.70
CA ALA A 160 32.91 -13.31 -7.07
C ALA A 160 33.22 -12.28 -5.96
N MET A 161 32.21 -11.57 -5.45
CA MET A 161 32.39 -10.59 -4.36
C MET A 161 32.96 -11.23 -3.10
N MET A 162 32.40 -12.37 -2.68
CA MET A 162 32.88 -13.08 -1.50
C MET A 162 34.33 -13.55 -1.65
N ARG A 163 34.74 -13.96 -2.85
CA ARG A 163 36.15 -14.31 -3.13
C ARG A 163 37.07 -13.10 -3.01
N GLU A 164 36.66 -11.95 -3.53
CA GLU A 164 37.42 -10.70 -3.42
C GLU A 164 37.59 -10.24 -1.96
N GLU A 165 36.58 -10.48 -1.13
CA GLU A 165 36.62 -10.23 0.32
C GLU A 165 37.38 -11.29 1.13
N GLY A 166 37.94 -12.30 0.45
CA GLY A 166 38.74 -13.35 1.09
C GLY A 166 37.92 -14.39 1.84
N ALA A 167 36.63 -14.56 1.51
CA ALA A 167 35.80 -15.62 2.07
C ALA A 167 36.34 -17.01 1.68
N THR A 168 36.20 -17.95 2.60
CA THR A 168 36.54 -19.37 2.37
C THR A 168 35.52 -20.04 1.45
N GLN A 169 35.92 -21.13 0.77
CA GLN A 169 35.02 -21.89 -0.09
C GLN A 169 33.76 -22.37 0.66
N THR A 170 33.89 -22.77 1.92
CA THR A 170 32.74 -23.18 2.76
C THR A 170 31.77 -22.03 3.01
N GLN A 171 32.27 -20.80 3.21
CA GLN A 171 31.39 -19.62 3.35
C GLN A 171 30.67 -19.30 2.04
N ILE A 172 31.38 -19.41 0.92
CA ILE A 172 30.80 -19.20 -0.43
C ILE A 172 29.70 -20.24 -0.70
N ASP A 173 29.99 -21.53 -0.49
CA ASP A 173 29.02 -22.62 -0.70
C ASP A 173 27.78 -22.42 0.18
N GLY A 174 27.97 -22.09 1.46
CA GLY A 174 26.87 -21.81 2.38
C GLY A 174 26.01 -20.61 1.97
N ALA A 175 26.63 -19.51 1.52
CA ALA A 175 25.91 -18.35 1.02
C ALA A 175 25.14 -18.66 -0.28
N ARG A 176 25.74 -19.46 -1.17
CA ARG A 176 25.11 -19.93 -2.40
C ARG A 176 23.90 -20.80 -2.12
N ASP A 177 24.02 -21.76 -1.21
CA ASP A 177 22.92 -22.65 -0.81
C ASP A 177 21.76 -21.86 -0.18
N LEU A 178 22.07 -20.95 0.75
CA LEU A 178 21.07 -20.08 1.39
C LEU A 178 20.35 -19.20 0.37
N SER A 179 21.11 -18.52 -0.49
CA SER A 179 20.56 -17.65 -1.54
C SER A 179 19.70 -18.45 -2.51
N THR A 180 20.13 -19.66 -2.90
CA THR A 180 19.36 -20.56 -3.78
C THR A 180 18.04 -20.97 -3.13
N ASP A 181 18.01 -21.31 -1.85
CA ASP A 181 16.78 -21.69 -1.15
C ASP A 181 15.81 -20.50 -1.03
N ILE A 182 16.32 -19.31 -0.68
CA ILE A 182 15.53 -18.07 -0.66
C ILE A 182 14.90 -17.82 -2.03
N MET A 183 15.72 -17.88 -3.07
CA MET A 183 15.33 -17.65 -4.45
C MET A 183 14.23 -18.60 -4.91
N ARG A 184 14.41 -19.90 -4.64
CA ARG A 184 13.41 -20.91 -4.94
C ARG A 184 12.10 -20.62 -4.22
N ARG A 185 12.14 -20.25 -2.93
CA ARG A 185 10.92 -19.91 -2.17
C ARG A 185 10.18 -18.70 -2.74
N ILE A 186 10.89 -17.72 -3.30
CA ILE A 186 10.27 -16.58 -3.98
C ILE A 186 9.63 -17.07 -5.28
N ILE A 187 10.40 -17.73 -6.14
CA ILE A 187 9.99 -18.14 -7.50
C ILE A 187 8.82 -19.13 -7.48
N ASP A 188 8.77 -20.02 -6.48
CA ASP A 188 7.72 -21.05 -6.33
C ASP A 188 6.40 -20.51 -5.73
N GLN A 189 6.32 -19.21 -5.42
CA GLN A 189 5.08 -18.62 -4.94
C GLN A 189 3.96 -18.66 -6.00
N PRO A 190 2.69 -18.70 -5.56
CA PRO A 190 1.56 -18.47 -6.44
C PRO A 190 1.71 -17.15 -7.22
N PRO A 191 1.29 -17.08 -8.51
CA PRO A 191 1.52 -15.92 -9.36
C PRO A 191 1.09 -14.58 -8.76
N ALA A 192 -0.08 -14.52 -8.12
CA ALA A 192 -0.57 -13.31 -7.48
C ALA A 192 0.33 -12.83 -6.33
N GLN A 193 0.83 -13.77 -5.50
CA GLN A 193 1.75 -13.46 -4.40
C GLN A 193 3.11 -13.00 -4.94
N LEU A 194 3.64 -13.68 -5.96
CA LEU A 194 4.87 -13.29 -6.62
C LEU A 194 4.77 -11.88 -7.20
N GLY A 195 3.66 -11.56 -7.88
CA GLY A 195 3.41 -10.24 -8.46
C GLY A 195 3.42 -9.14 -7.41
N PHE A 196 2.71 -9.36 -6.30
CA PHE A 196 2.69 -8.41 -5.18
C PHE A 196 4.06 -8.25 -4.51
N GLN A 197 4.82 -9.34 -4.35
CA GLN A 197 6.14 -9.28 -3.72
C GLN A 197 7.19 -8.58 -4.61
N LEU A 198 7.18 -8.85 -5.92
CA LEU A 198 8.16 -8.28 -6.85
C LEU A 198 7.82 -6.84 -7.25
N PHE A 199 6.53 -6.53 -7.42
CA PHE A 199 6.05 -5.25 -7.97
C PHE A 199 4.91 -4.65 -7.11
N PRO A 200 5.14 -4.40 -5.81
CA PRO A 200 4.12 -3.81 -4.94
C PRO A 200 3.59 -2.46 -5.44
N GLU A 201 4.42 -1.70 -6.14
CA GLU A 201 4.09 -0.42 -6.78
C GLU A 201 3.07 -0.55 -7.92
N ALA A 202 3.05 -1.69 -8.64
CA ALA A 202 2.09 -1.93 -9.70
C ALA A 202 0.67 -2.00 -9.12
N SER A 203 0.55 -2.60 -7.93
CA SER A 203 -0.72 -2.63 -7.18
C SER A 203 -1.15 -1.24 -6.72
N LEU A 204 -0.22 -0.35 -6.35
CA LEU A 204 -0.56 1.04 -5.99
C LEU A 204 -1.14 1.84 -7.17
N ALA A 205 -0.77 1.51 -8.41
CA ALA A 205 -1.30 2.21 -9.59
C ALA A 205 -2.80 1.96 -9.78
N SER A 206 -3.30 0.78 -9.42
CA SER A 206 -4.69 0.35 -9.60
C SER A 206 -5.46 0.11 -8.29
N TYR A 207 -4.85 0.37 -7.13
CA TYR A 207 -5.40 0.00 -5.82
C TYR A 207 -6.82 0.53 -5.55
N SER A 208 -7.15 1.69 -6.11
CA SER A 208 -8.43 2.36 -5.86
C SER A 208 -9.59 1.89 -6.74
N PHE A 209 -9.34 0.96 -7.67
CA PHE A 209 -10.32 0.52 -8.64
C PHE A 209 -11.54 -0.11 -7.96
N GLY A 210 -12.73 0.19 -8.49
CA GLY A 210 -13.98 -0.38 -8.01
C GLY A 210 -14.38 0.10 -6.60
N MET A 211 -13.63 0.98 -5.97
CA MET A 211 -13.97 1.53 -4.66
C MET A 211 -15.15 2.49 -4.78
N SER A 212 -16.07 2.38 -3.83
CA SER A 212 -17.16 3.33 -3.61
C SER A 212 -17.02 3.92 -2.22
N LEU A 213 -16.67 5.21 -2.13
CA LEU A 213 -16.34 5.87 -0.86
C LEU A 213 -17.25 7.06 -0.62
N VAL A 214 -17.84 7.13 0.57
CA VAL A 214 -18.54 8.33 1.01
C VAL A 214 -17.49 9.30 1.59
N PRO A 215 -17.35 10.52 1.04
CA PRO A 215 -16.39 11.50 1.55
C PRO A 215 -16.57 11.74 3.04
N GLY A 216 -15.48 11.69 3.80
CA GLY A 216 -15.53 11.87 5.25
C GLY A 216 -15.81 10.59 6.05
N GLU A 217 -16.36 9.54 5.45
CA GLU A 217 -16.66 8.27 6.14
C GLU A 217 -15.52 7.25 5.96
N ALA A 218 -15.32 6.46 7.01
CA ALA A 218 -14.32 5.41 7.06
C ALA A 218 -14.93 4.08 6.58
N MET A 219 -14.29 3.45 5.59
CA MET A 219 -14.53 2.07 5.21
C MET A 219 -13.58 1.17 6.01
N ILE A 220 -14.14 0.26 6.81
CA ILE A 220 -13.37 -0.74 7.56
C ILE A 220 -13.24 -2.01 6.73
N TYR A 221 -12.06 -2.59 6.71
CA TYR A 221 -11.77 -3.85 6.03
C TYR A 221 -10.77 -4.69 6.82
N THR A 222 -10.57 -5.91 6.38
CA THR A 222 -9.51 -6.79 6.88
C THR A 222 -8.63 -7.18 5.72
N SER A 223 -7.32 -7.10 5.91
CA SER A 223 -6.32 -7.54 4.95
C SER A 223 -5.43 -8.62 5.56
N SER A 224 -4.64 -9.26 4.72
CA SER A 224 -3.75 -10.36 5.09
C SER A 224 -2.33 -10.00 4.72
N GLU A 225 -1.42 -10.10 5.68
CA GLU A 225 -0.01 -9.76 5.53
C GLU A 225 0.85 -11.01 5.69
N PRO A 226 1.83 -11.27 4.81
CA PRO A 226 2.80 -12.32 5.03
C PRO A 226 3.51 -12.16 6.39
N SER A 227 3.59 -13.24 7.16
CA SER A 227 4.29 -13.20 8.45
C SER A 227 5.80 -13.01 8.23
N PRO A 228 6.44 -12.02 8.89
CA PRO A 228 7.89 -11.85 8.81
C PRO A 228 8.66 -12.99 9.48
N LEU A 229 7.98 -13.76 10.34
CA LEU A 229 8.56 -14.93 11.02
C LEU A 229 8.28 -16.24 10.25
N GLY A 230 7.70 -16.15 9.06
CA GLY A 230 7.13 -17.30 8.35
C GLY A 230 5.86 -17.83 9.00
N GLY A 231 5.30 -18.88 8.42
CA GLY A 231 4.05 -19.49 8.87
C GLY A 231 2.79 -18.89 8.21
N PRO A 232 1.62 -19.00 8.86
CA PRO A 232 0.37 -18.47 8.31
C PRO A 232 0.39 -16.93 8.25
N PRO A 233 -0.37 -16.31 7.35
CA PRO A 233 -0.39 -14.85 7.24
C PRO A 233 -1.08 -14.20 8.45
N LEU A 234 -0.71 -12.96 8.73
CA LEU A 234 -1.21 -12.12 9.81
C LEU A 234 -2.43 -11.32 9.32
N ALA A 235 -3.50 -11.28 10.12
CA ALA A 235 -4.66 -10.47 9.83
C ALA A 235 -4.43 -9.02 10.28
N LEU A 236 -4.65 -8.05 9.38
CA LEU A 236 -4.62 -6.63 9.69
C LEU A 236 -6.03 -6.06 9.63
N ALA A 237 -6.36 -5.17 10.57
CA ALA A 237 -7.55 -4.34 10.51
C ALA A 237 -7.21 -3.04 9.78
N GLY A 238 -7.94 -2.77 8.71
CA GLY A 238 -7.74 -1.61 7.85
C GLY A 238 -8.87 -0.60 7.96
N GLU A 239 -8.52 0.67 7.83
CA GLU A 239 -9.44 1.78 7.66
C GLU A 239 -9.02 2.58 6.43
N LEU A 240 -9.95 2.86 5.53
CA LEU A 240 -9.73 3.67 4.32
C LEU A 240 -10.78 4.78 4.24
N LYS A 241 -10.37 5.98 3.80
CA LYS A 241 -11.23 7.16 3.75
C LYS A 241 -10.88 8.09 2.59
N ALA A 242 -11.91 8.59 1.90
CA ALA A 242 -11.78 9.73 0.99
C ALA A 242 -11.77 11.04 1.81
N VAL A 243 -10.64 11.75 1.82
CA VAL A 243 -10.42 12.95 2.66
C VAL A 243 -10.55 14.26 1.88
N ASN A 244 -10.33 14.23 0.58
CA ASN A 244 -10.46 15.41 -0.28
C ASN A 244 -10.98 15.00 -1.66
N VAL A 245 -11.88 15.80 -2.22
CA VAL A 245 -12.51 15.54 -3.52
C VAL A 245 -12.50 16.84 -4.32
N ASP A 246 -11.64 16.92 -5.31
CA ASP A 246 -11.56 18.04 -6.24
C ASP A 246 -12.37 17.69 -7.49
N ARG A 247 -13.63 18.13 -7.53
CA ARG A 247 -14.53 17.86 -8.67
C ARG A 247 -14.12 18.62 -9.94
N GLU A 248 -13.44 19.75 -9.81
CA GLU A 248 -12.99 20.53 -10.97
C GLU A 248 -11.82 19.85 -11.68
N LYS A 249 -10.90 19.25 -10.91
CA LYS A 249 -9.78 18.47 -11.46
C LYS A 249 -10.11 17.00 -11.66
N GLU A 250 -11.30 16.57 -11.24
CA GLU A 250 -11.73 15.17 -11.22
C GLU A 250 -10.74 14.29 -10.43
N GLN A 251 -10.41 14.69 -9.20
CA GLN A 251 -9.44 14.00 -8.36
C GLN A 251 -10.00 13.69 -6.97
N VAL A 252 -9.52 12.59 -6.38
CA VAL A 252 -9.81 12.23 -4.97
C VAL A 252 -8.53 11.86 -4.24
N THR A 253 -8.39 12.33 -3.00
CA THR A 253 -7.36 11.88 -2.08
C THR A 253 -7.94 10.83 -1.15
N ILE A 254 -7.33 9.65 -1.15
CA ILE A 254 -7.67 8.52 -0.30
C ILE A 254 -6.54 8.32 0.70
N VAL A 255 -6.86 8.23 1.97
CA VAL A 255 -5.90 7.82 3.01
C VAL A 255 -6.32 6.48 3.56
N TRP A 256 -5.34 5.66 3.94
CA TRP A 256 -5.63 4.44 4.67
C TRP A 256 -4.59 4.18 5.76
N LYS A 257 -5.01 3.41 6.75
CA LYS A 257 -4.16 2.87 7.80
C LYS A 257 -4.53 1.42 8.05
N GLU A 258 -3.53 0.61 8.39
CA GLU A 258 -3.72 -0.77 8.78
C GLU A 258 -2.84 -1.06 10.00
N SER A 259 -3.37 -1.83 10.93
CA SER A 259 -2.61 -2.35 12.06
C SER A 259 -3.09 -3.75 12.41
N PHE A 260 -2.46 -4.43 13.38
CA PHE A 260 -2.94 -5.75 13.78
C PHE A 260 -4.41 -5.72 14.19
N ALA A 261 -5.17 -6.69 13.67
CA ALA A 261 -6.49 -6.95 14.21
C ALA A 261 -6.35 -7.36 15.71
N PRO A 262 -7.32 -7.03 16.59
CA PRO A 262 -7.21 -7.23 18.03
C PRO A 262 -6.79 -8.65 18.47
N ASP A 263 -7.12 -9.68 17.67
CA ASP A 263 -6.80 -11.09 17.93
C ASP A 263 -5.77 -11.69 16.97
N ALA A 264 -5.12 -10.87 16.12
CA ALA A 264 -4.24 -11.34 15.05
C ALA A 264 -3.05 -12.12 15.61
N VAL A 265 -2.34 -11.54 16.59
CA VAL A 265 -1.17 -12.16 17.20
C VAL A 265 -1.55 -13.46 17.91
N ALA A 266 -2.64 -13.47 18.69
CA ALA A 266 -3.08 -14.67 19.38
C ALA A 266 -3.47 -15.80 18.42
N SER A 267 -4.17 -15.46 17.33
CA SER A 267 -4.58 -16.43 16.31
C SER A 267 -3.37 -16.98 15.55
N PHE A 268 -2.43 -16.13 15.20
CA PHE A 268 -1.16 -16.53 14.60
C PHE A 268 -0.36 -17.44 15.52
N MET A 269 -0.23 -17.12 16.81
CA MET A 269 0.47 -17.96 17.79
C MET A 269 -0.14 -19.36 17.90
N ARG A 270 -1.48 -19.48 17.85
CA ARG A 270 -2.15 -20.79 17.84
C ARG A 270 -1.82 -21.59 16.58
N ALA A 271 -1.89 -20.96 15.42
CA ALA A 271 -1.63 -21.62 14.15
C ALA A 271 -0.14 -22.00 13.99
N PHE A 272 0.76 -21.15 14.47
CA PHE A 272 2.20 -21.42 14.51
C PHE A 272 2.53 -22.59 15.46
N ALA A 273 1.94 -22.63 16.65
CA ALA A 273 2.12 -23.76 17.57
C ALA A 273 1.67 -25.10 16.94
N ALA A 274 0.51 -25.12 16.28
CA ALA A 274 0.05 -26.30 15.55
C ALA A 274 1.01 -26.74 14.43
N MET A 275 1.60 -25.78 13.71
CA MET A 275 2.62 -26.07 12.70
C MET A 275 3.89 -26.69 13.30
N LEU A 276 4.35 -26.18 14.45
CA LEU A 276 5.52 -26.75 15.15
C LEU A 276 5.24 -28.17 15.66
N GLU A 277 4.02 -28.43 16.14
CA GLU A 277 3.61 -29.77 16.55
C GLU A 277 3.65 -30.79 15.40
N GLU A 278 3.37 -30.34 14.18
CA GLU A 278 3.43 -31.19 12.98
C GLU A 278 4.86 -31.36 12.46
N ARG A 279 5.67 -30.29 12.45
CA ARG A 279 6.90 -30.23 11.64
C ARG A 279 8.22 -30.20 12.41
N ALA A 280 8.22 -29.76 13.67
CA ALA A 280 9.46 -29.60 14.42
C ALA A 280 9.78 -30.85 15.26
N PRO A 281 11.06 -31.21 15.46
CA PRO A 281 11.45 -32.26 16.40
C PRO A 281 11.01 -31.93 17.83
N GLU A 282 10.46 -32.91 18.55
CA GLU A 282 9.92 -32.71 19.91
C GLU A 282 10.90 -32.03 20.87
N ALA A 283 12.18 -32.38 20.77
CA ALA A 283 13.26 -31.85 21.61
C ALA A 283 13.49 -30.33 21.52
N VAL A 284 13.03 -29.66 20.45
CA VAL A 284 13.22 -28.22 20.25
C VAL A 284 11.92 -27.41 20.24
N ARG A 285 10.75 -28.07 20.28
CA ARG A 285 9.44 -27.40 20.17
C ARG A 285 9.19 -26.37 21.27
N ALA A 286 9.49 -26.75 22.52
CA ALA A 286 9.25 -25.90 23.68
C ALA A 286 10.06 -24.61 23.60
N ASP A 287 11.36 -24.72 23.33
CA ASP A 287 12.29 -23.60 23.21
C ASP A 287 11.91 -22.69 22.03
N MET A 288 11.59 -23.26 20.85
CA MET A 288 11.14 -22.47 19.69
C MET A 288 9.86 -21.69 20.00
N LEU A 289 8.90 -22.34 20.67
CA LEU A 289 7.64 -21.68 21.01
C LEU A 289 7.84 -20.58 22.07
N GLU A 290 8.75 -20.76 23.02
CA GLU A 290 9.09 -19.74 24.02
C GLU A 290 9.77 -18.53 23.39
N GLN A 291 10.80 -18.74 22.57
CA GLN A 291 11.47 -17.66 21.83
C GLN A 291 10.49 -16.88 20.97
N PHE A 292 9.62 -17.59 20.26
CA PHE A 292 8.64 -16.98 19.39
C PHE A 292 7.57 -16.20 20.16
N ARG A 293 7.13 -16.70 21.32
CA ARG A 293 6.24 -15.96 22.24
C ARG A 293 6.89 -14.67 22.73
N ALA A 294 8.19 -14.64 22.93
CA ALA A 294 8.90 -13.42 23.33
C ALA A 294 8.84 -12.38 22.20
N VAL A 295 9.15 -12.77 20.97
CA VAL A 295 9.10 -11.88 19.79
C VAL A 295 7.66 -11.42 19.49
N ALA A 296 6.69 -12.33 19.53
CA ALA A 296 5.30 -12.02 19.22
C ALA A 296 4.68 -10.97 20.17
N ARG A 297 5.18 -10.83 21.41
CA ARG A 297 4.71 -9.81 22.37
C ARG A 297 5.10 -8.39 22.00
N THR A 298 6.20 -8.23 21.28
CA THR A 298 6.69 -6.91 20.83
C THR A 298 6.38 -6.67 19.36
N MET A 299 5.76 -7.65 18.69
CA MET A 299 5.46 -7.56 17.28
C MET A 299 4.41 -6.47 17.02
N THR A 300 4.74 -5.50 16.17
CA THR A 300 3.78 -4.56 15.59
C THR A 300 3.95 -4.48 14.08
N ILE A 301 2.84 -4.27 13.38
CA ILE A 301 2.84 -3.91 11.97
C ILE A 301 1.86 -2.75 11.85
N ASP A 302 2.36 -1.60 11.40
CA ASP A 302 1.56 -0.40 11.16
C ASP A 302 1.82 0.06 9.73
N ARG A 303 0.76 0.18 8.93
CA ARG A 303 0.83 0.70 7.56
C ARG A 303 0.00 1.96 7.46
N HIS A 304 0.54 2.97 6.81
CA HIS A 304 -0.14 4.20 6.47
C HIS A 304 0.07 4.48 4.99
N GLY A 305 -0.95 4.95 4.30
CA GLY A 305 -0.80 5.36 2.92
C GLY A 305 -1.73 6.48 2.51
N GLU A 306 -1.36 7.12 1.40
CA GLU A 306 -2.12 8.16 0.74
C GLU A 306 -2.07 7.96 -0.78
N LEU A 307 -3.21 8.01 -1.46
CA LEU A 307 -3.33 8.03 -2.92
C LEU A 307 -4.02 9.32 -3.35
N LEU A 308 -3.48 9.96 -4.38
CA LEU A 308 -4.20 10.89 -5.23
C LEU A 308 -4.62 10.15 -6.50
N VAL A 309 -5.91 10.08 -6.75
CA VAL A 309 -6.50 9.28 -7.83
C VAL A 309 -7.20 10.18 -8.83
N ASP A 310 -7.06 9.89 -10.12
CA ASP A 310 -7.80 10.50 -11.21
C ASP A 310 -9.17 9.81 -11.34
N LEU A 311 -10.26 10.53 -11.12
CA LEU A 311 -11.61 9.96 -11.12
C LEU A 311 -12.09 9.56 -12.53
N ARG A 312 -11.45 10.05 -13.59
CA ARG A 312 -11.84 9.75 -14.97
C ARG A 312 -11.52 8.32 -15.35
N ASP A 313 -10.30 7.89 -15.06
CA ASP A 313 -9.80 6.55 -15.40
C ASP A 313 -9.61 5.65 -14.18
N GLY A 314 -9.66 6.21 -12.97
CA GLY A 314 -9.43 5.53 -11.70
C GLY A 314 -7.95 5.32 -11.36
N MET A 315 -7.03 5.77 -12.22
CA MET A 315 -5.60 5.54 -12.05
C MET A 315 -5.03 6.43 -10.95
N THR A 316 -4.10 5.88 -10.17
CA THR A 316 -3.35 6.66 -9.20
C THR A 316 -2.45 7.66 -9.93
N ILE A 317 -2.59 8.95 -9.60
CA ILE A 317 -1.70 10.04 -10.01
C ILE A 317 -0.44 10.03 -9.15
N SER A 318 -0.59 9.87 -7.84
CA SER A 318 0.53 9.67 -6.92
C SER A 318 0.08 8.85 -5.73
N GLY A 319 0.98 8.02 -5.21
CA GLY A 319 0.70 7.19 -4.06
C GLY A 319 1.90 7.15 -3.13
N SER A 320 1.67 7.00 -1.84
CA SER A 320 2.72 6.74 -0.86
C SER A 320 2.24 5.73 0.17
N VAL A 321 3.17 4.90 0.63
CA VAL A 321 2.98 3.91 1.69
C VAL A 321 4.17 3.97 2.62
N ARG A 322 3.89 4.04 3.91
CA ARG A 322 4.82 3.79 5.00
C ARG A 322 4.37 2.53 5.72
N LYS A 323 5.23 1.52 5.78
CA LYS A 323 5.04 0.33 6.60
C LYS A 323 6.12 0.31 7.68
N GLU A 324 5.71 0.24 8.92
CA GLU A 324 6.57 0.03 10.07
C GLU A 324 6.33 -1.38 10.62
N THR A 325 7.41 -2.09 10.91
CA THR A 325 7.37 -3.43 11.50
C THR A 325 8.37 -3.49 12.63
N VAL A 326 7.89 -3.84 13.82
CA VAL A 326 8.73 -4.03 15.01
C VAL A 326 8.68 -5.51 15.38
N LEU A 327 9.84 -6.11 15.64
CA LEU A 327 10.02 -7.53 15.97
C LEU A 327 11.19 -7.64 16.95
N GLY A 328 10.92 -7.80 18.25
CA GLY A 328 11.98 -7.77 19.26
C GLY A 328 12.75 -6.45 19.23
N ASP A 329 14.07 -6.53 19.11
CA ASP A 329 14.97 -5.37 18.99
C ASP A 329 15.17 -4.90 17.54
N THR A 330 14.49 -5.54 16.59
CA THR A 330 14.50 -5.13 15.18
C THR A 330 13.32 -4.20 14.90
N ARG A 331 13.62 -3.04 14.32
CA ARG A 331 12.62 -2.13 13.77
C ARG A 331 12.91 -1.92 12.30
N ARG A 332 11.89 -2.04 11.47
CA ARG A 332 11.97 -1.84 10.04
C ARG A 332 10.93 -0.83 9.59
N VAL A 333 11.36 0.12 8.77
CA VAL A 333 10.51 1.12 8.15
C VAL A 333 10.70 1.03 6.65
N ASP A 334 9.67 0.59 5.93
CA ASP A 334 9.63 0.65 4.48
C ASP A 334 8.79 1.88 4.05
N LEU A 335 9.34 2.67 3.14
CA LEU A 335 8.67 3.75 2.44
C LEU A 335 8.64 3.40 0.96
N MET A 336 7.49 3.58 0.34
CA MET A 336 7.33 3.49 -1.10
C MET A 336 6.45 4.64 -1.58
N SER A 337 6.81 5.26 -2.69
CA SER A 337 5.95 6.22 -3.36
C SER A 337 6.00 6.05 -4.86
N ILE A 338 4.86 6.29 -5.50
CA ILE A 338 4.72 6.35 -6.95
C ILE A 338 4.24 7.75 -7.35
N ARG A 339 4.70 8.23 -8.51
CA ARG A 339 4.21 9.45 -9.12
C ARG A 339 4.08 9.27 -10.63
N ARG A 340 2.86 9.46 -11.14
CA ARG A 340 2.56 9.47 -12.56
C ARG A 340 3.27 10.66 -13.20
N HIS A 341 4.18 10.38 -14.12
CA HIS A 341 4.82 11.41 -14.94
C HIS A 341 3.80 11.89 -16.00
N PRO A 342 3.67 13.21 -16.21
CA PRO A 342 2.80 13.75 -17.25
C PRO A 342 3.23 13.37 -18.66
#